data_AF-A0A173FZN1-F1
#
_entry.id   AF-A0A173FZN1-F1
#
_cell.length_a   1.000
_cell.length_b   1.000
_cell.length_c   1.000
_cell.angle_alpha   90.00
_cell.angle_beta   90.00
_cell.angle_gamma   90.00
#
_symmetry.space_group_name_H-M   'P 1'
#
loop_
_entity.id
_entity.type
_entity.pdbx_description
1 polymer ?
#
loop_
_entity_poly.entity_id
_entity_poly.type
_entity_poly.pdbx_seq_one_letter_code
_entity_poly.pdbx_strand_id
1 'polypeptide(L)' 'YLMQKLNLSMNDAYDIVKMKKSNISPNFNFMGQLLDFERTLGLSSPCDNRLPSQPLYFTTTPTNQNVFQLDPLQST' A
#
# COMPACT_ATOMS: atom_id res chain seq x y z
N TYR A 1 14.68 -6.19 7.90
CA TYR A 1 15.38 -6.86 9.02
C TYR A 1 14.49 -7.00 10.26
N LEU A 2 14.04 -5.90 10.89
CA LEU A 2 13.23 -5.97 12.12
C LEU A 2 11.94 -6.78 11.96
N MET A 3 11.17 -6.52 10.90
CA MET A 3 9.96 -7.30 10.58
C MET A 3 10.23 -8.81 10.49
N GLN A 4 11.38 -9.21 9.95
CA GLN A 4 11.75 -10.63 9.78
C GLN A 4 12.28 -11.28 11.06
N LYS A 5 13.11 -10.56 11.83
CA LYS A 5 13.78 -11.11 13.01
C LYS A 5 12.93 -11.09 14.27
N LEU A 6 12.01 -10.14 14.35
CA LEU A 6 11.16 -9.91 15.51
C LEU A 6 9.67 -10.13 15.18
N ASN A 7 9.34 -10.58 13.96
CA ASN A 7 7.97 -10.79 13.49
C ASN A 7 7.06 -9.56 13.70
N LEU A 8 7.64 -8.38 13.53
CA LEU A 8 6.93 -7.10 13.72
C LEU A 8 6.26 -6.65 12.43
N SER A 9 5.15 -5.93 12.58
CA SER A 9 4.52 -5.23 11.47
C SER A 9 5.43 -4.13 10.90
N MET A 10 5.13 -3.66 9.69
CA MET A 10 5.83 -2.55 9.05
C MET A 10 5.75 -1.29 9.93
N ASN A 11 4.57 -1.01 10.50
CA ASN A 11 4.34 0.13 11.39
C ASN A 11 5.16 0.03 12.68
N ASP A 12 5.14 -1.12 13.36
CA ASP A 12 5.90 -1.31 14.61
C ASP A 12 7.41 -1.20 14.36
N ALA A 13 7.88 -1.80 13.26
CA ALA A 13 9.27 -1.68 12.86
C ALA A 13 9.64 -0.23 12.55
N TYR A 14 8.75 0.54 11.92
CA TYR A 14 8.96 1.95 11.62
C TYR A 14 9.07 2.79 12.90
N ASP A 15 8.17 2.60 13.86
CA ASP A 15 8.17 3.34 15.13
C ASP A 15 9.44 3.09 15.95
N ILE A 16 9.94 1.85 15.98
CA ILE A 16 11.22 1.52 16.63
C ILE A 16 12.39 2.27 16.00
N VAL A 17 12.44 2.33 14.66
CA VAL A 17 13.53 3.03 13.96
C VAL A 17 13.37 4.54 14.16
N LYS A 18 12.14 5.06 14.13
CA LYS A 18 11.83 6.49 14.34
C LYS A 18 12.21 6.97 15.73
N MET A 19 11.99 6.13 16.75
CA MET A 19 12.39 6.43 18.13
C MET A 19 13.92 6.54 18.28
N LYS A 20 14.71 5.73 17.55
CA LYS A 20 16.18 5.80 17.57
C LYS A 20 16.77 6.86 16.64
N LYS A 21 16.10 7.15 15.53
CA LYS A 21 16.52 8.15 14.55
C LYS A 21 15.28 8.85 14.02
N SER A 22 14.99 10.02 14.58
CA SER A 22 13.79 10.80 14.26
C SER A 22 13.79 11.39 12.84
N ASN A 23 14.97 11.56 12.22
CA ASN A 23 15.12 12.02 10.84
C ASN A 23 15.13 10.84 9.85
N ILE A 24 14.04 10.08 9.83
CA ILE A 24 13.79 9.04 8.84
C ILE A 24 12.47 9.33 8.15
N SER A 25 12.50 9.29 6.83
CA SER A 25 11.33 9.38 5.97
C SER A 25 11.58 8.48 4.77
N PRO A 26 11.09 7.22 4.76
CA PRO A 26 11.17 6.40 3.57
C PRO A 26 10.41 7.08 2.45
N ASN A 27 10.91 6.98 1.22
CA ASN A 27 10.12 7.40 0.06
C ASN A 27 8.95 6.43 -0.16
N PHE A 28 7.96 6.84 -0.96
CA PHE A 28 6.78 6.02 -1.25
C PHE A 28 7.12 4.67 -1.90
N ASN A 29 8.14 4.61 -2.75
CA ASN A 29 8.56 3.36 -3.40
C ASN A 29 9.07 2.34 -2.37
N PHE A 30 9.90 2.77 -1.40
CA PHE A 30 10.38 1.92 -0.32
C PHE A 30 9.28 1.57 0.67
N MET A 31 8.37 2.51 0.98
CA MET A 31 7.22 2.23 1.84
C MET A 31 6.33 1.13 1.24
N GLY A 32 6.08 1.17 -0.08
CA GLY A 32 5.34 0.13 -0.79
C GLY A 32 6.04 -1.24 -0.74
N GLN A 33 7.36 -1.27 -0.92
CA GLN A 33 8.15 -2.51 -0.81
C GLN A 33 8.13 -3.10 0.62
N LEU A 34 8.15 -2.25 1.65
CA LEU A 34 8.06 -2.70 3.05
C LEU A 34 6.69 -3.31 3.37
N LEU A 35 5.61 -2.73 2.84
CA LEU A 35 4.25 -3.28 2.96
C LEU A 35 4.10 -4.62 2.23
N ASP A 36 4.67 -4.75 1.03
CA ASP A 36 4.66 -6.02 0.29
C ASP A 36 5.47 -7.11 1.01
N PHE A 37 6.60 -6.72 1.61
CA PHE A 37 7.42 -7.61 2.42
C PHE A 37 6.68 -8.11 3.67
N GLU A 38 5.94 -7.25 4.36
CA GLU A 38 5.08 -7.64 5.50
C GLU A 38 4.04 -8.69 5.10
N ARG A 39 3.43 -8.55 3.92
CA ARG A 39 2.51 -9.55 3.36
C ARG A 39 3.20 -10.87 3.06
N THR A 40 4.40 -10.81 2.48
CA THR A 40 5.24 -11.98 2.20
C THR A 40 5.61 -12.73 3.48
N LEU A 41 5.75 -12.02 4.61
CA LEU A 41 5.98 -12.62 5.93
C LEU A 41 4.72 -13.23 6.57
N GLY A 42 3.54 -13.08 5.96
CA GLY A 42 2.27 -13.56 6.51
C GLY A 42 1.81 -12.78 7.75
N LEU A 43 2.32 -11.57 7.96
CA LEU A 43 1.97 -10.71 9.09
C LEU A 43 0.72 -9.85 8.82
N SER A 44 0.25 -9.81 7.57
CA SER A 44 -0.96 -9.10 7.18
C SER A 44 -2.22 -9.86 7.62
N SER A 45 -3.16 -9.13 8.21
CA SER A 45 -4.47 -9.68 8.58
C SER A 45 -5.19 -10.28 7.36
N PRO A 46 -5.97 -11.36 7.54
CA PRO A 46 -6.61 -12.12 6.46
C PRO A 46 -7.64 -11.31 5.63
N CYS A 47 -7.89 -10.05 5.97
CA CYS A 47 -8.81 -9.16 5.27
C CYS A 47 -8.15 -8.25 4.21
N ASP A 48 -6.83 -8.26 4.04
CA ASP A 48 -6.17 -7.54 2.93
C ASP A 48 -6.21 -8.38 1.63
N ASN A 49 -7.40 -8.52 1.05
CA ASN A 49 -7.66 -9.15 -0.26
C ASN A 49 -7.11 -8.31 -1.45
N ARG A 50 -5.97 -7.65 -1.30
CA ARG A 50 -5.28 -7.02 -2.43
C ARG A 50 -4.36 -8.06 -3.05
N LEU A 51 -4.92 -8.77 -4.03
CA LEU A 51 -4.25 -9.70 -4.92
C LEU A 51 -2.83 -9.22 -5.32
N PRO A 52 -1.87 -10.14 -5.48
CA PRO A 52 -0.56 -9.77 -6.00
C PRO A 52 -0.72 -9.27 -7.43
N SER A 53 -0.07 -8.15 -7.76
CA SER A 53 0.09 -7.65 -9.14
C SER A 53 -1.16 -6.99 -9.76
N GLN A 54 -1.44 -5.75 -9.36
CA GLN A 54 -1.95 -4.78 -10.34
C GLN A 54 -0.98 -3.60 -10.35
N PRO A 55 -0.31 -3.30 -11.49
CA PRO A 55 0.45 -2.06 -11.60
C PRO A 55 -0.57 -0.93 -11.44
N LEU A 56 -0.35 -0.03 -10.48
CA LEU A 56 -1.16 1.18 -10.39
C LEU A 56 -0.85 2.04 -11.61
N TYR A 57 -1.63 1.87 -12.67
CA TYR A 57 -1.66 2.81 -13.78
C TYR A 57 -2.35 4.07 -13.27
N PHE A 58 -1.56 5.13 -13.11
CA PHE A 58 -2.10 6.48 -12.93
C PHE A 58 -2.62 6.94 -14.29
N THR A 59 -3.92 6.80 -14.57
CA THR A 59 -4.54 7.53 -15.69
C THR A 59 -4.72 8.99 -15.30
N THR A 60 -3.66 9.78 -15.43
CA THR A 60 -3.74 11.23 -15.52
C THR A 60 -3.99 11.61 -16.97
N THR A 61 -5.21 12.01 -17.31
CA THR A 61 -5.43 12.92 -18.45
C THR A 61 -6.50 13.94 -18.08
N PRO A 62 -6.15 15.24 -17.99
CA PRO A 62 -7.13 16.32 -18.11
C PRO A 62 -7.52 16.46 -19.60
N THR A 63 -8.55 17.25 -19.88
CA THR A 63 -9.10 17.60 -21.21
C THR A 63 -10.19 16.65 -21.78
N ASN A 64 -11.43 16.96 -21.40
CA ASN A 64 -12.63 17.14 -22.24
C ASN A 64 -12.86 16.24 -23.49
N GLN A 65 -14.11 15.76 -23.61
CA GLN A 65 -14.86 15.33 -24.81
C GLN A 65 -15.10 13.81 -25.04
N ASN A 66 -15.96 13.21 -24.22
CA ASN A 66 -17.23 12.59 -24.64
C ASN A 66 -17.88 11.89 -23.45
N VAL A 67 -19.07 12.35 -23.08
CA VAL A 67 -19.92 11.70 -22.09
C VAL A 67 -20.53 10.47 -22.76
N PHE A 68 -20.06 9.28 -22.40
CA PHE A 68 -20.86 8.06 -22.53
C PHE A 68 -20.98 7.43 -21.16
N GLN A 69 -21.92 7.98 -20.40
CA GLN A 69 -22.48 7.37 -19.20
C GLN A 69 -23.30 6.17 -19.66
N LEU A 70 -22.76 4.96 -19.53
CA LEU A 70 -23.58 3.76 -19.54
C LEU A 70 -24.01 3.54 -18.09
N ASP A 71 -25.23 3.96 -17.77
CA ASP A 71 -25.95 3.52 -16.58
C ASP A 71 -26.14 2.00 -16.62
N PRO A 72 -25.87 1.31 -15.49
CA PRO A 72 -26.81 0.29 -15.06
C PRO A 72 -27.16 0.48 -13.58
N LEU A 73 -28.41 0.91 -13.40
CA LEU A 73 -29.32 0.55 -12.30
C LEU A 73 -28.98 1.10 -10.91
N GLN A 74 -29.71 2.17 -10.56
CA GLN A 74 -30.16 2.43 -9.19
C GLN A 74 -30.64 1.13 -8.53
N SER A 75 -30.00 0.75 -7.44
CA SER A 75 -30.65 0.03 -6.34
C SER A 75 -30.67 0.96 -5.13
N THR A 76 -31.74 1.75 -5.00
CA THR A 76 -32.52 1.96 -3.78
C THR A 76 -33.55 3.07 -3.99
#